data_AF-A0A810N4N9-F1
#
_entry.id   AF-A0A810N4N9-F1
#
_cell.length_a   1.000
_cell.length_b   1.000
_cell.length_c   1.000
_cell.angle_alpha   90.00
_cell.angle_beta   90.00
_cell.angle_gamma   90.00
#
_symmetry.space_group_name_H-M   'P 1'
#
loop_
_entity.id
_entity.type
_entity.pdbx_description
1 polymer ?
#
loop_
_entity_poly.entity_id
_entity_poly.type
_entity_poly.pdbx_seq_one_letter_code
_entity_poly.pdbx_strand_id
1 'polypeptide(L)'
;MSRTAAAFSAGADNGPQAARITIQSDLTFTLTVEGRGLPPSRRDGEPFALTEMFTGLSTGQMPHLQFGINAAYCSAVSVRSWFDGRVYAQEFIDLAPLGPVEDIGATDRSGFEVIFTLDSQWLPADAVIPRSLGTG
;
A
#
# COMPACT_ATOMS: atom_id res chain seq x y z
N MET A 1 12.91 8.62 14.41
CA MET A 1 11.70 9.39 14.79
C MET A 1 10.72 9.29 13.63
N SER A 2 9.58 8.62 13.81
CA SER A 2 8.51 8.54 12.78
C SER A 2 7.62 9.79 12.85
N ARG A 3 7.21 10.35 11.70
CA ARG A 3 6.40 11.58 11.64
C ARG A 3 5.23 11.43 10.65
N THR A 4 4.03 11.80 11.09
CA THR A 4 2.85 11.86 10.22
C THR A 4 3.00 13.02 9.24
N ALA A 5 2.87 12.73 7.95
CA ALA A 5 3.12 13.68 6.88
C ALA A 5 1.85 14.30 6.31
N ALA A 6 0.73 13.56 6.22
CA ALA A 6 -0.58 14.10 5.85
C ALA A 6 -1.72 13.17 6.29
N ALA A 7 -2.89 13.74 6.52
CA ALA A 7 -4.16 13.03 6.65
C ALA A 7 -5.17 13.65 5.68
N PHE A 8 -5.83 12.85 4.85
CA PHE A 8 -6.81 13.33 3.88
C PHE A 8 -8.03 12.41 3.83
N SER A 9 -9.20 12.99 3.59
CA SER A 9 -10.45 12.26 3.37
C SER A 9 -10.68 12.12 1.87
N ALA A 10 -10.57 10.92 1.33
CA ALA A 10 -10.98 10.67 -0.05
C ALA A 10 -12.52 10.69 -0.11
N GLY A 11 -13.09 11.76 -0.66
CA GLY A 11 -14.51 11.82 -0.99
C GLY A 11 -14.80 10.96 -2.21
N ALA A 12 -15.32 9.76 -1.98
CA ALA A 12 -16.04 8.97 -2.99
C ALA A 12 -17.29 8.39 -2.32
N ASP A 13 -18.29 8.00 -3.12
CA ASP A 13 -19.65 7.55 -2.75
C ASP A 13 -19.78 6.41 -1.70
N ASN A 14 -18.67 6.01 -1.05
CA ASN A 14 -18.59 4.97 -0.02
C ASN A 14 -18.22 5.50 1.39
N GLY A 15 -18.40 6.80 1.66
CA GLY A 15 -18.09 7.44 2.95
C GLY A 15 -16.63 7.90 3.07
N PRO A 16 -16.30 8.75 4.08
CA PRO A 16 -14.97 9.33 4.22
C PRO A 16 -13.94 8.25 4.56
N GLN A 17 -13.05 7.92 3.63
CA GLN A 17 -11.86 7.12 3.92
C GLN A 17 -10.77 8.06 4.42
N ALA A 18 -10.41 7.94 5.70
CA ALA A 18 -9.25 8.61 6.25
C ALA A 18 -7.98 7.90 5.75
N ALA A 19 -7.19 8.57 4.94
CA ALA A 19 -5.88 8.12 4.53
C ALA A 19 -4.82 8.93 5.29
N ARG A 20 -3.73 8.26 5.68
CA ARG A 20 -2.59 8.85 6.38
C ARG A 20 -1.30 8.39 5.72
N ILE A 21 -0.40 9.33 5.46
CA ILE A 21 0.98 9.02 5.06
C ILE A 21 1.92 9.35 6.21
N THR A 22 2.83 8.44 6.53
CA THR A 22 3.86 8.61 7.56
C THR A 22 5.22 8.36 6.94
N ILE A 23 6.14 9.31 7.09
CA ILE A 23 7.51 9.18 6.59
C ILE A 23 8.35 8.61 7.73
N GLN A 24 8.91 7.43 7.51
CA GLN A 24 9.66 6.67 8.52
C GLN A 24 11.16 6.97 8.44
N SER A 25 11.69 7.07 7.21
CA SER A 25 13.08 7.36 6.88
C SER A 25 13.15 8.12 5.55
N ASP A 26 14.35 8.39 5.03
CA ASP A 26 14.50 9.02 3.73
C ASP A 26 13.92 8.13 2.61
N LEU A 27 14.04 6.79 2.69
CA LEU A 27 13.57 5.89 1.63
C LEU A 27 12.28 5.14 1.97
N THR A 28 11.77 5.27 3.19
CA THR A 28 10.64 4.47 3.66
C THR A 28 9.48 5.34 4.10
N PHE A 29 8.30 5.06 3.54
CA PHE A 29 7.06 5.68 3.95
C PHE A 29 5.92 4.66 4.05
N THR A 30 4.93 4.98 4.87
CA THR A 30 3.76 4.15 5.11
C THR A 30 2.51 4.90 4.68
N LEU A 31 1.68 4.26 3.87
CA LEU A 31 0.31 4.67 3.59
C LEU A 31 -0.64 3.81 4.43
N THR A 32 -1.42 4.42 5.29
CA THR A 32 -2.51 3.76 6.03
C THR A 32 -3.83 4.33 5.54
N VAL A 33 -4.78 3.47 5.17
CA VAL A 33 -6.12 3.88 4.74
C VAL A 33 -7.14 3.14 5.57
N GLU A 34 -8.02 3.86 6.25
CA GLU A 34 -9.18 3.31 6.95
C GLU A 34 -10.32 3.04 5.97
N GLY A 35 -11.08 1.95 6.19
CA GLY A 35 -12.25 1.64 5.37
C GLY A 35 -12.35 0.16 5.03
N ARG A 36 -12.80 -0.17 3.81
CA ARG A 36 -13.16 -1.54 3.43
C ARG A 36 -11.99 -2.54 3.45
N GLY A 37 -10.75 -2.07 3.37
CA GLY A 37 -9.57 -2.91 3.18
C GLY A 37 -9.46 -3.47 1.75
N LEU A 38 -8.32 -4.10 1.47
CA LEU A 38 -8.06 -4.78 0.20
C LEU A 38 -8.43 -6.26 0.32
N PRO A 39 -9.26 -6.80 -0.58
CA PRO A 39 -9.56 -8.23 -0.54
C PRO A 39 -8.29 -9.06 -0.80
N PRO A 40 -8.06 -10.16 -0.07
CA PRO A 40 -6.87 -11.00 -0.26
C PRO A 40 -6.91 -11.81 -1.57
N SER A 41 -8.12 -12.06 -2.09
CA SER A 41 -8.41 -12.87 -3.28
C SER A 41 -9.58 -12.26 -4.08
N ARG A 42 -9.78 -12.70 -5.32
CA ARG A 42 -11.00 -12.39 -6.08
C ARG A 42 -12.21 -13.14 -5.49
N ARG A 43 -13.44 -12.72 -5.85
CA ARG A 43 -14.72 -13.29 -5.37
C ARG A 43 -14.82 -14.82 -5.47
N ASP A 44 -14.00 -15.46 -6.31
CA ASP A 44 -14.03 -16.90 -6.56
C ASP A 44 -12.90 -17.68 -5.84
N GLY A 45 -12.25 -17.08 -4.84
CA GLY A 45 -11.21 -17.75 -4.04
C GLY A 45 -9.83 -17.83 -4.69
N GLU A 46 -9.71 -17.37 -5.94
CA GLU A 46 -8.42 -17.22 -6.62
C GLU A 46 -7.55 -16.15 -5.93
N PRO A 47 -6.26 -16.41 -5.64
CA PRO A 47 -5.32 -15.54 -4.90
C PRO A 47 -4.93 -14.23 -5.63
N PHE A 48 -5.75 -13.82 -6.58
CA PHE A 48 -5.54 -12.93 -7.71
C PHE A 48 -5.95 -11.47 -7.36
N ALA A 49 -5.69 -10.99 -6.13
CA ALA A 49 -6.07 -9.63 -5.72
C ALA A 49 -4.89 -8.78 -5.22
N LEU A 50 -4.22 -9.14 -4.12
CA LEU A 50 -3.06 -8.36 -3.63
C LEU A 50 -1.87 -8.44 -4.58
N THR A 51 -1.47 -9.64 -4.99
CA THR A 51 -0.36 -9.83 -5.95
C THR A 51 -0.56 -9.00 -7.21
N GLU A 52 -1.76 -8.98 -7.79
CA GLU A 52 -2.06 -8.22 -9.00
C GLU A 52 -2.05 -6.70 -8.82
N MET A 53 -2.53 -6.21 -7.68
CA MET A 53 -2.52 -4.77 -7.40
C MET A 53 -1.11 -4.20 -7.40
N PHE A 54 -0.12 -4.98 -6.95
CA PHE A 54 1.27 -4.54 -6.82
C PHE A 54 2.18 -4.99 -7.97
N THR A 55 1.80 -6.00 -8.76
CA THR A 55 2.62 -6.49 -9.88
C THR A 55 2.00 -6.25 -11.26
N GLY A 56 0.70 -5.98 -11.32
CA GLY A 56 -0.04 -5.84 -12.56
C GLY A 56 0.10 -4.45 -13.20
N LEU A 57 0.66 -4.40 -14.41
CA LEU A 57 0.60 -3.23 -15.32
C LEU A 57 -0.58 -3.36 -16.30
N SER A 58 -1.73 -3.83 -15.82
CA SER A 58 -2.88 -4.19 -16.67
C SER A 58 -3.44 -2.99 -17.43
N THR A 59 -3.61 -3.16 -18.75
CA THR A 59 -4.17 -2.18 -19.71
C THR A 59 -5.70 -2.02 -19.62
N GLY A 60 -6.35 -2.64 -18.64
CA GLY A 60 -7.79 -2.51 -18.40
C GLY A 60 -8.13 -1.33 -17.50
N GLN A 61 -9.36 -0.80 -17.63
CA GLN A 61 -9.90 0.23 -16.75
C GLN A 61 -9.92 -0.24 -15.29
N MET A 62 -8.83 -0.04 -14.55
CA MET A 62 -8.76 -0.29 -13.12
C MET A 62 -8.15 0.90 -12.39
N PRO A 63 -8.82 1.41 -11.33
CA PRO A 63 -8.33 2.53 -10.51
C PRO A 63 -7.09 2.19 -9.66
N HIS A 64 -6.53 0.98 -9.77
CA HIS A 64 -5.44 0.49 -8.92
C HIS A 64 -4.06 0.47 -9.57
N LEU A 65 -3.94 0.94 -10.83
CA LEU A 65 -2.64 1.08 -11.53
C LEU A 65 -1.58 1.84 -10.71
N GLN A 66 -2.02 2.74 -9.84
CA GLN A 66 -1.15 3.53 -8.97
C GLN A 66 -0.30 2.65 -8.04
N PHE A 67 -0.82 1.53 -7.54
CA PHE A 67 -0.06 0.66 -6.64
C PHE A 67 1.06 -0.08 -7.35
N GLY A 68 0.80 -0.63 -8.54
CA GLY A 68 1.82 -1.29 -9.36
C GLY A 68 2.92 -0.32 -9.81
N ILE A 69 2.55 0.90 -10.22
CA ILE A 69 3.53 1.94 -10.57
C ILE A 69 4.39 2.31 -9.35
N ASN A 70 3.77 2.55 -8.19
CA ASN A 70 4.52 2.88 -6.97
C ASN A 70 5.44 1.74 -6.54
N ALA A 71 4.98 0.49 -6.65
CA ALA A 71 5.77 -0.69 -6.33
C ALA A 71 6.97 -0.85 -7.26
N ALA A 72 6.86 -0.45 -8.53
CA ALA A 72 7.94 -0.55 -9.50
C ALA A 72 9.14 0.36 -9.18
N TYR A 73 8.93 1.43 -8.41
CA TYR A 73 10.00 2.31 -7.92
C TYR A 73 10.55 1.88 -6.54
N CYS A 74 10.08 0.77 -6.00
CA CYS A 74 10.45 0.29 -4.68
C CYS A 74 11.30 -0.97 -4.76
N SER A 75 12.33 -1.05 -3.92
CA SER A 75 13.08 -2.29 -3.68
C SER A 75 12.28 -3.27 -2.83
N ALA A 76 11.40 -2.75 -1.96
CA ALA A 76 10.52 -3.57 -1.13
C ALA A 76 9.14 -2.92 -0.93
N VAL A 77 8.10 -3.75 -0.91
CA VAL A 77 6.74 -3.35 -0.52
C VAL A 77 6.19 -4.38 0.46
N SER A 78 5.69 -3.91 1.61
CA SER A 78 4.96 -4.75 2.56
C SER A 78 3.52 -4.27 2.65
N VAL A 79 2.57 -5.18 2.52
CA VAL A 79 1.14 -4.89 2.53
C VAL A 79 0.50 -5.62 3.69
N ARG A 80 -0.35 -4.91 4.43
CA ARG A 80 -1.27 -5.48 5.42
C ARG A 80 -2.68 -5.01 5.13
N SER A 81 -3.62 -5.94 5.03
CA SER A 81 -5.03 -5.63 4.81
C SER A 81 -5.87 -6.13 5.97
N TRP A 82 -6.72 -5.26 6.51
CA TRP A 82 -7.76 -5.60 7.48
C TRP A 82 -9.09 -5.69 6.74
N PHE A 83 -9.49 -6.91 6.38
CA PHE A 83 -10.64 -7.19 5.52
C PHE A 83 -11.47 -8.32 6.12
N ASP A 84 -12.79 -8.12 6.19
CA ASP A 84 -13.76 -9.12 6.68
C ASP A 84 -13.39 -9.73 8.05
N GLY A 85 -12.97 -8.88 9.00
CA GLY A 85 -12.59 -9.30 10.36
C GLY A 85 -11.26 -10.06 10.44
N ARG A 86 -10.49 -10.13 9.35
CA ARG A 86 -9.19 -10.82 9.30
C ARG A 86 -8.07 -9.90 8.82
N VAL A 87 -6.85 -10.26 9.21
CA VAL A 87 -5.61 -9.60 8.80
C VAL A 87 -4.91 -10.45 7.76
N TYR A 88 -4.65 -9.86 6.61
CA TYR A 88 -3.86 -10.46 5.55
C TYR A 88 -2.55 -9.72 5.36
N ALA A 89 -1.47 -10.40 5.01
CA ALA A 89 -0.22 -9.76 4.65
C ALA A 89 0.46 -10.41 3.47
N GLN A 90 1.25 -9.60 2.76
CA GLN A 90 2.15 -10.07 1.72
C GLN A 90 3.32 -9.09 1.57
N GLU A 91 4.48 -9.62 1.26
CA GLU A 91 5.70 -8.84 1.02
C GLU A 91 6.21 -9.09 -0.39
N PHE A 92 6.80 -8.05 -0.96
CA PHE A 92 7.37 -8.03 -2.30
C PHE A 92 8.79 -7.46 -2.24
N ILE A 93 9.71 -8.07 -2.98
CA ILE A 93 11.06 -7.56 -3.25
C ILE A 93 11.24 -7.48 -4.76
N ASP A 94 11.64 -6.32 -5.28
CA ASP A 94 11.81 -6.08 -6.72
C ASP A 94 10.59 -6.54 -7.53
N LEU A 95 9.39 -6.18 -7.07
CA LEU A 95 8.07 -6.59 -7.59
C LEU A 95 7.75 -8.11 -7.51
N ALA A 96 8.64 -8.95 -7.00
CA ALA A 96 8.37 -10.37 -6.81
C ALA A 96 7.77 -10.62 -5.42
N PRO A 97 6.63 -11.31 -5.30
CA PRO A 97 6.10 -11.70 -4.00
C PRO A 97 7.06 -12.69 -3.32
N LEU A 98 7.38 -12.47 -2.05
CA LEU A 98 8.21 -13.39 -1.25
C LEU A 98 7.48 -14.70 -0.90
N GLY A 99 6.15 -14.71 -1.01
CA GLY A 99 5.31 -15.85 -0.72
C GLY A 99 3.84 -15.61 -1.07
N PRO A 100 2.97 -16.58 -0.78
CA PRO A 100 1.52 -16.39 -0.88
C PRO A 100 1.04 -15.34 0.13
N VAL A 101 -0.18 -14.83 -0.04
CA VAL A 101 -0.84 -14.00 0.97
C VAL A 101 -1.04 -14.82 2.24
N GLU A 102 -0.57 -14.30 3.37
CA GLU A 102 -0.69 -14.91 4.69
C GLU A 102 -1.92 -14.38 5.43
N ASP A 103 -2.61 -15.25 6.15
CA ASP A 103 -3.68 -14.89 7.08
C ASP A 103 -3.12 -14.86 8.51
N ILE A 104 -2.98 -13.67 9.07
CA ILE A 104 -2.31 -13.44 10.36
C ILE A 104 -3.30 -13.61 11.54
N GLY A 105 -4.61 -13.68 11.27
CA GLY A 105 -5.63 -13.91 12.29
C GLY A 105 -6.74 -12.85 12.31
N ALA A 106 -7.47 -12.80 13.42
CA ALA A 106 -8.65 -11.95 13.59
C ALA A 106 -8.31 -10.48 13.93
N THR A 107 -9.20 -9.57 13.59
CA THR A 107 -9.06 -8.13 13.84
C THR A 107 -10.41 -7.43 13.89
N ASP A 108 -10.50 -6.37 14.71
CA ASP A 108 -11.65 -5.46 14.75
C ASP A 108 -11.44 -4.22 13.85
N ARG A 109 -10.21 -4.05 13.32
CA ARG A 109 -9.84 -2.97 12.40
C ARG A 109 -10.36 -3.26 10.99
N SER A 110 -10.50 -2.20 10.19
CA SER A 110 -10.81 -2.26 8.77
C SER A 110 -9.96 -1.25 8.00
N GLY A 111 -9.46 -1.64 6.82
CA GLY A 111 -8.61 -0.79 6.01
C GLY A 111 -7.38 -1.52 5.48
N PHE A 112 -6.35 -0.80 5.10
CA PHE A 112 -5.06 -1.38 4.72
C PHE A 112 -3.89 -0.46 5.07
N GLU A 113 -2.71 -1.06 5.11
CA GLU A 113 -1.43 -0.41 5.30
C GLU A 113 -0.47 -0.92 4.25
N VAL A 114 0.25 0.00 3.63
CA VAL A 114 1.32 -0.31 2.68
C VAL A 114 2.57 0.41 3.11
N ILE A 115 3.65 -0.32 3.27
CA ILE A 115 5.00 0.20 3.51
C ILE A 115 5.74 0.13 2.19
N PHE A 116 6.20 1.28 1.71
CA PHE A 116 7.02 1.40 0.51
C PHE A 116 8.45 1.70 0.92
N THR A 117 9.40 0.93 0.39
CA THR A 117 10.83 1.22 0.47
C THR A 117 11.33 1.54 -0.92
N LEU A 118 11.60 2.81 -1.17
CA LEU A 118 12.10 3.30 -2.46
C LEU A 118 13.45 2.67 -2.79
N ASP A 119 13.61 2.28 -4.04
CA ASP A 119 14.91 1.87 -4.54
C ASP A 119 15.75 3.13 -4.85
N SER A 120 16.82 3.29 -4.07
CA SER A 120 17.76 4.42 -4.17
C SER A 120 18.40 4.55 -5.55
N GLN A 121 18.45 3.49 -6.36
CA GLN A 121 19.01 3.53 -7.72
C GLN A 121 18.18 4.39 -8.67
N TRP A 122 16.89 4.59 -8.39
CA TRP A 122 16.00 5.45 -9.17
C TRP A 122 16.02 6.91 -8.74
N LEU A 123 16.70 7.22 -7.63
CA LEU A 123 16.77 8.58 -7.12
C LEU A 123 18.04 9.27 -7.64
N PRO A 124 17.93 10.54 -8.07
CA PRO A 124 19.10 11.39 -8.25
C PRO A 124 19.98 11.42 -6.99
N ALA A 125 21.29 11.52 -7.16
CA ALA A 125 22.23 11.53 -6.03
C ALA A 125 22.01 12.69 -5.04
N ASP A 126 21.35 13.76 -5.50
CA ASP A 126 20.97 14.95 -4.74
C ASP A 126 19.48 15.00 -4.38
N ALA A 127 18.75 13.90 -4.54
CA ALA A 127 17.33 13.84 -4.22
C ALA A 127 17.08 14.14 -2.74
N VAL A 128 16.30 15.20 -2.48
CA VAL A 128 15.82 15.53 -1.14
C VAL A 128 14.37 15.10 -1.02
N ILE A 129 14.11 14.10 -0.19
CA ILE A 129 12.76 13.62 0.05
C ILE A 129 12.07 14.53 1.07
N PRO A 130 10.90 15.13 0.74
CA PRO A 130 10.20 16.04 1.64
C PRO A 130 9.90 15.34 2.96
N ARG A 131 10.24 15.98 4.09
CA ARG A 131 9.98 15.41 5.43
C ARG A 131 8.57 15.68 5.96
N SER A 132 7.76 16.38 5.17
CA SER A 132 6.36 16.69 5.42
C SER A 132 5.64 16.85 4.09
N LEU A 133 4.41 16.36 4.00
CA LEU A 133 3.51 16.70 2.91
C LEU A 133 2.76 17.96 3.38
N GLY A 134 2.63 18.97 2.53
CA GLY A 134 1.90 20.20 2.92
C GLY A 134 0.49 19.86 3.39
N THR A 135 -0.07 20.66 4.31
CA THR A 135 -1.49 20.57 4.67
C THR A 135 -2.32 21.11 3.50
N GLY A 136 -2.74 20.23 2.60
CA GLY A 136 -3.75 20.52 1.59
C GLY A 136 -5.14 20.58 2.20
#